data_AF-A0A2E2V4J5-F1
#
_entry.id   AF-A0A2E2V4J5-F1
#
_cell.length_a   1.000
_cell.length_b   1.000
_cell.length_c   1.000
_cell.angle_alpha   90.00
_cell.angle_beta   90.00
_cell.angle_gamma   90.00
#
_symmetry.space_group_name_H-M   'P 1'
#
loop_
_entity.id
_entity.type
_entity.pdbx_description
1 polymer ?
#
loop_
_entity_poly.entity_id
_entity_poly.type
_entity_poly.pdbx_seq_one_letter_code
_entity_poly.pdbx_strand_id
1 'polypeptide(L)'
;MNGAPVTETLQINMWFDYTCPHSHSGLALTKDLSQQLGCVINYLPYLLRPFAPIPDFGPSNPSNITQIPMGQPLKSGTETLVEPFSNRTLSTVLVHEATAFATTHMRFFEFYEAISREYWDYGADIGSLYLIRKATLQAGLSWESMWETLSRSSFRNWVLEQHEQAIIQGVKTIPAYLIGSNLWQGTLTRFDLESAIKQAL
;
A
#
# COMPACT_ATOMS: atom_id res chain seq x y z
N MET A 1 -5.90 -14.99 42.50
CA MET A 1 -4.99 -14.46 41.47
C MET A 1 -5.86 -13.72 40.47
N ASN A 2 -5.88 -12.39 40.55
CA ASN A 2 -6.69 -11.55 39.67
C ASN A 2 -5.96 -11.47 38.33
N GLY A 3 -6.55 -12.05 37.28
CA GLY A 3 -6.08 -11.84 35.92
C GLY A 3 -6.22 -10.35 35.59
N ALA A 4 -5.13 -9.71 35.20
CA ALA A 4 -5.18 -8.36 34.64
C ALA A 4 -6.09 -8.38 33.40
N PRO A 5 -6.93 -7.36 33.19
CA PRO A 5 -7.73 -7.28 31.97
C PRO A 5 -6.78 -7.19 30.77
N VAL A 6 -6.90 -8.14 29.84
CA VAL A 6 -6.27 -8.04 28.52
C VAL A 6 -6.91 -6.83 27.85
N THR A 7 -6.15 -5.74 27.71
CA THR A 7 -6.61 -4.56 26.98
C THR A 7 -6.50 -4.91 25.49
N GLU A 8 -7.62 -5.27 24.85
CA GLU A 8 -7.64 -5.50 23.40
C GLU A 8 -7.25 -4.20 22.70
N THR A 9 -6.14 -4.24 21.97
CA THR A 9 -5.67 -3.10 21.18
C THR A 9 -6.53 -2.98 19.93
N LEU A 10 -7.20 -1.84 19.76
CA LEU A 10 -8.04 -1.57 18.58
C LEU A 10 -7.25 -1.79 17.29
N GLN A 11 -7.78 -2.66 16.42
CA GLN A 11 -7.25 -2.94 15.09
C GLN A 11 -8.05 -2.15 14.07
N ILE A 12 -7.34 -1.43 13.19
CA ILE A 12 -7.92 -0.64 12.11
C ILE A 12 -7.37 -1.17 10.80
N ASN A 13 -8.22 -1.45 9.83
CA ASN A 13 -7.76 -1.78 8.48
C ASN A 13 -7.82 -0.54 7.60
N MET A 14 -6.71 -0.19 6.96
CA MET A 14 -6.63 0.88 5.97
C MET A 14 -6.31 0.30 4.59
N TRP A 15 -7.24 0.43 3.64
CA TRP A 15 -6.99 0.06 2.24
C TRP A 15 -6.45 1.23 1.44
N PHE A 16 -5.40 0.98 0.66
CA PHE A 16 -4.70 2.01 -0.10
C PHE A 16 -4.06 1.49 -1.39
N ASP A 17 -3.79 2.42 -2.32
CA ASP A 17 -2.94 2.20 -3.50
C ASP A 17 -1.83 3.26 -3.53
N TYR A 18 -0.63 2.90 -4.00
CA TYR A 18 0.47 3.83 -4.20
C TYR A 18 0.15 4.95 -5.20
N THR A 19 -0.69 4.68 -6.20
CA THR A 19 -1.03 5.65 -7.26
C THR A 19 -2.21 6.55 -6.92
N CYS A 20 -2.73 6.48 -5.68
CA CYS A 20 -3.84 7.31 -5.23
C CYS A 20 -3.33 8.49 -4.39
N PRO A 21 -3.56 9.76 -4.80
CA PRO A 21 -3.09 10.94 -4.05
C PRO A 21 -3.77 11.05 -2.67
N HIS A 22 -5.05 10.70 -2.58
CA HIS A 22 -5.77 10.67 -1.31
C HIS A 22 -5.22 9.59 -0.36
N SER A 23 -4.79 8.45 -0.89
CA SER A 23 -4.17 7.38 -0.09
C SER A 23 -2.82 7.83 0.46
N HIS A 24 -2.03 8.53 -0.35
CA HIS A 24 -0.77 9.11 0.09
C HIS A 24 -0.96 10.10 1.26
N SER A 25 -1.94 11.00 1.13
CA SER A 25 -2.32 11.90 2.22
C SER A 25 -2.81 11.15 3.47
N GLY A 26 -3.63 10.12 3.30
CA GLY A 26 -4.12 9.28 4.42
C GLY A 26 -3.02 8.54 5.16
N LEU A 27 -2.01 8.03 4.44
CA LEU A 27 -0.86 7.35 5.04
C LEU A 27 -0.02 8.29 5.89
N ALA A 28 0.21 9.51 5.42
CA ALA A 28 0.89 10.55 6.21
C ALA A 28 0.12 10.87 7.51
N LEU A 29 -1.22 10.92 7.45
CA LEU A 29 -2.05 11.18 8.62
C LEU A 29 -2.01 10.03 9.65
N THR A 30 -2.05 8.77 9.19
CA THR A 30 -2.13 7.60 10.09
C THR A 30 -0.83 7.31 10.83
N LYS A 31 0.33 7.68 10.28
CA LYS A 31 1.65 7.45 10.87
C LYS A 31 1.75 7.95 12.32
N ASP A 32 1.27 9.16 12.58
CA ASP A 32 1.33 9.78 13.92
C ASP A 32 0.23 9.24 14.85
N LEU A 33 -0.93 8.88 14.28
CA LEU A 33 -2.13 8.54 15.05
C LEU A 33 -2.04 7.17 15.74
N SER A 34 -1.43 6.18 15.10
CA SER A 34 -1.26 4.85 15.69
C SER A 34 -0.48 4.92 17.01
N GLN A 35 0.60 5.71 17.05
CA GLN A 35 1.41 5.90 18.26
C GLN A 35 0.66 6.72 19.32
N GLN A 36 -0.03 7.79 18.92
CA GLN A 36 -0.71 8.69 19.85
C GLN A 36 -1.90 8.03 20.56
N LEU A 37 -2.66 7.18 19.86
CA LEU A 37 -3.91 6.60 20.37
C LEU A 37 -3.77 5.13 20.80
N GLY A 38 -2.59 4.55 20.66
CA GLY A 38 -2.34 3.16 21.05
C GLY A 38 -3.18 2.16 20.26
N CYS A 39 -3.39 2.41 18.97
CA CYS A 39 -4.09 1.50 18.06
C CYS A 39 -3.13 0.92 17.02
N VAL A 40 -3.49 -0.21 16.43
CA VAL A 40 -2.74 -0.85 15.34
C VAL A 40 -3.47 -0.60 14.03
N ILE A 41 -2.74 -0.11 13.03
CA ILE A 41 -3.27 0.11 11.69
C ILE A 41 -2.64 -0.93 10.75
N ASN A 42 -3.49 -1.77 10.17
CA ASN A 42 -3.14 -2.73 9.13
C ASN A 42 -3.29 -2.07 7.77
N TYR A 43 -2.17 -1.83 7.09
CA TYR A 43 -2.15 -1.24 5.75
C TYR A 43 -2.31 -2.33 4.69
N LEU A 44 -3.48 -2.36 4.06
CA LEU A 44 -3.90 -3.40 3.12
C LEU A 44 -3.91 -2.86 1.69
N PRO A 45 -3.51 -3.69 0.70
CA PRO A 45 -3.52 -3.28 -0.69
C PRO A 45 -4.95 -3.13 -1.22
N TYR A 46 -5.16 -2.15 -2.07
CA TYR A 46 -6.33 -2.01 -2.91
C TYR A 46 -5.89 -1.55 -4.29
N LEU A 47 -6.14 -2.34 -5.32
CA LEU A 47 -5.62 -2.06 -6.65
C LEU A 47 -6.57 -1.10 -7.39
N LEU A 48 -6.09 0.08 -7.78
CA LEU A 48 -6.84 0.99 -8.66
C LEU A 48 -6.92 0.50 -10.11
N ARG A 49 -5.93 -0.30 -10.52
CA ARG A 49 -5.82 -0.89 -11.86
C ARG A 49 -5.65 -2.41 -11.76
N PRO A 50 -6.66 -3.14 -11.23
CA PRO A 50 -6.53 -4.57 -10.93
C PRO A 50 -6.31 -5.45 -12.17
N PHE A 51 -6.72 -4.97 -13.35
CA PHE A 51 -6.55 -5.67 -14.62
C PHE A 51 -5.25 -5.32 -15.35
N ALA A 52 -4.41 -4.45 -14.78
CA ALA A 52 -3.11 -4.13 -15.36
C ALA A 52 -2.21 -5.38 -15.37
N PRO A 53 -1.50 -5.68 -16.47
CA PRO A 53 -0.62 -6.85 -16.52
C PRO A 53 0.42 -6.83 -15.41
N ILE A 54 0.54 -7.96 -14.71
CA ILE A 54 1.53 -8.15 -13.66
C ILE A 54 2.80 -8.69 -14.32
N PRO A 55 3.96 -8.02 -14.18
CA PRO A 55 5.21 -8.54 -14.72
C PRO A 55 5.55 -9.90 -14.10
N ASP A 56 5.89 -10.87 -14.94
CA ASP A 56 6.45 -12.15 -14.51
C ASP A 56 7.99 -12.07 -14.58
N PHE A 57 8.64 -12.43 -13.47
CA PHE A 57 10.10 -12.40 -13.32
C PHE A 57 10.69 -13.81 -13.19
N GLY A 58 9.90 -14.86 -13.49
CA GLY A 58 10.41 -16.22 -13.65
C GLY A 58 11.49 -16.32 -14.74
N PRO A 59 12.21 -17.46 -14.84
CA PRO A 59 13.24 -17.65 -15.86
C PRO A 59 12.63 -17.45 -17.25
N SER A 60 13.01 -16.33 -17.89
CA SER A 60 12.45 -15.87 -19.15
C SER A 60 13.00 -16.69 -20.32
N ASN A 61 12.13 -17.23 -21.18
CA ASN A 61 12.51 -17.55 -22.55
C ASN A 61 12.76 -16.22 -23.29
N PRO A 62 13.94 -16.00 -23.91
CA PRO A 62 14.32 -14.73 -24.53
C PRO A 62 13.41 -14.29 -25.70
N SER A 63 12.51 -15.16 -26.15
CA SER A 63 11.56 -14.92 -27.24
C SER A 63 10.30 -14.12 -26.83
N ASN A 64 10.02 -13.97 -25.53
CA ASN A 64 8.80 -13.32 -25.02
C ASN A 64 9.12 -12.01 -24.29
N ILE A 65 9.72 -11.04 -24.99
CA ILE A 65 9.74 -9.66 -24.51
C ILE A 65 8.36 -9.07 -24.80
N THR A 66 7.38 -9.36 -23.95
CA THR A 66 6.08 -8.68 -24.01
C THR A 66 6.31 -7.25 -23.52
N GLN A 67 6.08 -6.25 -24.38
CA GLN A 67 6.09 -4.86 -23.94
C GLN A 67 5.06 -4.70 -22.83
N ILE A 68 5.53 -4.34 -21.64
CA ILE A 68 4.64 -4.02 -20.51
C ILE A 68 3.84 -2.77 -20.92
N PRO A 69 2.50 -2.81 -20.90
CA PRO A 69 1.70 -1.66 -21.27
C PRO A 69 1.99 -0.48 -20.37
N MET A 70 2.38 0.63 -20.98
CA MET A 70 2.52 1.93 -20.32
C MET A 70 1.17 2.63 -20.28
N GLY A 71 0.87 3.34 -19.20
CA GLY A 71 -0.40 4.05 -19.09
C GLY A 71 -0.30 5.47 -18.59
N GLN A 72 -1.45 6.15 -18.61
CA GLN A 72 -1.58 7.55 -18.25
C GLN A 72 -1.83 7.72 -16.74
N PRO A 73 -1.42 8.87 -16.17
CA PRO A 73 -1.76 9.24 -14.80
C PRO A 73 -3.26 9.25 -14.52
N LEU A 74 -3.67 8.80 -13.34
CA LEU A 74 -4.94 9.14 -12.74
C LEU A 74 -4.99 10.66 -12.50
N LYS A 75 -5.98 11.30 -13.10
CA LYS A 75 -6.30 12.71 -12.82
C LYS A 75 -7.42 12.74 -11.79
N SER A 76 -7.16 13.29 -10.61
CA SER A 76 -8.23 13.71 -9.70
C SER A 76 -8.70 15.10 -10.10
N GLY A 77 -10.00 15.29 -10.30
CA GLY A 77 -10.58 16.49 -10.89
C GLY A 77 -10.49 17.76 -10.05
N THR A 78 -9.99 17.68 -8.82
CA THR A 78 -10.12 18.78 -7.83
C THR A 78 -8.91 18.99 -6.89
N GLU A 79 -7.76 18.32 -7.08
CA GLU A 79 -6.62 18.42 -6.13
C GLU A 79 -5.32 19.00 -6.70
N THR A 80 -4.51 19.57 -5.81
CA THR A 80 -3.18 20.15 -6.05
C THR A 80 -2.11 19.09 -6.35
N LEU A 81 -2.35 17.82 -6.01
CA LEU A 81 -1.47 16.69 -6.32
C LEU A 81 -2.05 15.89 -7.48
N VAL A 82 -1.33 15.85 -8.59
CA VAL A 82 -1.68 15.05 -9.77
C VAL A 82 -0.66 13.93 -9.90
N GLU A 83 -1.10 12.70 -10.21
CA GLU A 83 -0.17 11.62 -10.50
C GLU A 83 0.83 12.08 -11.61
N PRO A 84 2.14 11.94 -11.40
CA PRO A 84 3.11 12.45 -12.36
C PRO A 84 3.04 11.67 -13.68
N PHE A 85 3.19 12.34 -14.83
CA PHE A 85 3.23 11.72 -16.16
C PHE A 85 4.43 10.79 -16.32
N SER A 86 4.24 9.62 -16.95
CA SER A 86 5.34 8.69 -17.25
C SER A 86 4.96 7.53 -18.17
N ASN A 87 5.97 6.91 -18.77
CA ASN A 87 5.91 5.55 -19.27
C ASN A 87 6.13 4.61 -18.06
N ARG A 88 5.07 4.27 -17.32
CA ARG A 88 5.13 3.41 -16.12
C ARG A 88 4.35 2.10 -16.28
N THR A 89 4.83 1.08 -15.56
CA THR A 89 4.03 -0.11 -15.27
C THR A 89 2.74 0.31 -14.58
N LEU A 90 1.60 -0.12 -15.13
CA LEU A 90 0.29 0.23 -14.58
C LEU A 90 -0.09 -0.58 -13.33
N SER A 91 0.53 -1.75 -13.15
CA SER A 91 0.25 -2.65 -12.04
C SER A 91 1.00 -2.23 -10.78
N THR A 92 0.28 -2.13 -9.67
CA THR A 92 0.83 -1.90 -8.32
C THR A 92 1.02 -3.18 -7.53
N VAL A 93 0.74 -4.36 -8.11
CA VAL A 93 0.81 -5.65 -7.41
C VAL A 93 2.21 -5.92 -6.86
N LEU A 94 3.25 -5.74 -7.69
CA LEU A 94 4.62 -6.03 -7.29
C LEU A 94 5.08 -5.17 -6.10
N VAL A 95 4.75 -3.87 -6.11
CA VAL A 95 5.12 -2.99 -5.01
C VAL A 95 4.32 -3.28 -3.75
N HIS A 96 3.07 -3.75 -3.88
CA HIS A 96 2.30 -4.25 -2.74
C HIS A 96 2.84 -5.57 -2.17
N GLU A 97 3.35 -6.48 -2.99
CA GLU A 97 4.05 -7.68 -2.50
C GLU A 97 5.31 -7.30 -1.72
N ALA A 98 6.11 -6.37 -2.24
CA ALA A 98 7.30 -5.87 -1.55
C ALA A 98 6.93 -5.14 -0.25
N THR A 99 5.81 -4.41 -0.26
CA THR A 99 5.27 -3.75 0.94
C THR A 99 4.84 -4.77 1.98
N ALA A 100 4.19 -5.87 1.59
CA ALA A 100 3.82 -6.95 2.50
C ALA A 100 5.06 -7.56 3.18
N PHE A 101 6.12 -7.82 2.42
CA PHE A 101 7.42 -8.24 2.98
C PHE A 101 7.99 -7.20 3.97
N ALA A 102 7.95 -5.91 3.63
CA ALA A 102 8.43 -4.86 4.54
C ALA A 102 7.61 -4.83 5.84
N THR A 103 6.29 -5.02 5.75
CA THR A 103 5.39 -5.09 6.92
C THR A 103 5.75 -6.25 7.85
N THR A 104 6.07 -7.45 7.33
CA THR A 104 6.47 -8.58 8.19
C THR A 104 7.77 -8.33 8.95
N HIS A 105 8.56 -7.35 8.52
CA HIS A 105 9.80 -6.91 9.17
C HIS A 105 9.63 -5.61 9.97
N MET A 106 8.40 -5.14 10.19
CA MET A 106 8.09 -3.86 10.86
C MET A 106 8.73 -2.64 10.19
N ARG A 107 8.90 -2.68 8.87
CA ARG A 107 9.50 -1.61 8.04
C ARG A 107 8.55 -1.04 7.00
N PHE A 108 7.24 -1.11 7.26
CA PHE A 108 6.21 -0.64 6.34
C PHE A 108 6.45 0.83 5.94
N PHE A 109 6.60 1.73 6.91
CA PHE A 109 6.70 3.17 6.63
C PHE A 109 8.01 3.54 5.95
N GLU A 110 9.14 2.96 6.37
CA GLU A 110 10.43 3.22 5.76
C GLU A 110 10.45 2.78 4.29
N PHE A 111 9.85 1.62 3.98
CA PHE A 111 9.72 1.16 2.60
C PHE A 111 8.72 2.02 1.80
N TYR A 112 7.55 2.29 2.37
CA TYR A 112 6.52 3.11 1.74
C TYR A 112 7.04 4.51 1.39
N GLU A 113 7.73 5.18 2.31
CA GLU A 113 8.30 6.52 2.09
C GLU A 113 9.37 6.52 0.99
N ALA A 114 10.23 5.50 0.94
CA ALA A 114 11.24 5.37 -0.10
C ALA A 114 10.62 5.21 -1.50
N ILE A 115 9.59 4.38 -1.64
CA ILE A 115 8.87 4.19 -2.91
C ILE A 115 8.06 5.43 -3.28
N SER A 116 7.23 5.91 -2.35
CA SER A 116 6.27 6.98 -2.61
C SER A 116 6.95 8.29 -2.96
N ARG A 117 8.09 8.62 -2.34
CA ARG A 117 8.90 9.77 -2.73
C ARG A 117 9.34 9.69 -4.19
N GLU A 118 9.90 8.56 -4.60
CA GLU A 118 10.39 8.40 -5.97
C GLU A 118 9.26 8.48 -7.00
N TYR A 119 8.10 7.94 -6.64
CA TYR A 119 6.90 8.00 -7.47
C TYR A 119 6.31 9.41 -7.54
N TRP A 120 6.03 10.06 -6.41
CA TRP A 120 5.32 11.35 -6.38
C TRP A 120 6.20 12.53 -6.77
N ASP A 121 7.47 12.54 -6.39
CA ASP A 121 8.36 13.69 -6.63
C ASP A 121 9.04 13.62 -8.01
N TYR A 122 9.44 12.42 -8.43
CA TYR A 122 10.25 12.21 -9.64
C TYR A 122 9.55 11.41 -10.72
N GLY A 123 8.37 10.87 -10.43
CA GLY A 123 7.63 10.09 -11.40
C GLY A 123 8.26 8.75 -11.76
N ALA A 124 8.93 8.10 -10.82
CA ALA A 124 9.58 6.80 -11.04
C ALA A 124 8.57 5.65 -11.20
N ASP A 125 9.00 4.55 -11.83
CA ASP A 125 8.19 3.34 -12.00
C ASP A 125 8.22 2.43 -10.77
N ILE A 126 7.10 2.38 -10.05
CA ILE A 126 6.90 1.53 -8.87
C ILE A 126 6.77 0.04 -9.19
N GLY A 127 6.54 -0.32 -10.46
CA GLY A 127 6.66 -1.71 -10.93
C GLY A 127 8.10 -2.15 -11.21
N SER A 128 9.08 -1.26 -11.08
CA SER A 128 10.49 -1.56 -11.37
C SER A 128 11.19 -2.28 -10.22
N LEU A 129 11.80 -3.44 -10.50
CA LEU A 129 12.67 -4.12 -9.55
C LEU A 129 13.85 -3.26 -9.10
N TYR A 130 14.33 -2.34 -9.94
CA TYR A 130 15.40 -1.41 -9.55
C TYR A 130 14.92 -0.47 -8.43
N LEU A 131 13.74 0.12 -8.59
CA LEU A 131 13.18 1.01 -7.57
C LEU A 131 12.85 0.24 -6.29
N ILE A 132 12.27 -0.95 -6.41
CA ILE A 132 11.98 -1.82 -5.26
C ILE A 132 13.28 -2.16 -4.52
N ARG A 133 14.34 -2.57 -5.23
CA ARG A 133 15.65 -2.83 -4.62
C ARG A 133 16.20 -1.62 -3.88
N LYS A 134 16.17 -0.45 -4.51
CA LYS A 134 16.62 0.81 -3.90
C LYS A 134 15.86 1.08 -2.59
N ALA A 135 14.53 0.96 -2.61
CA ALA A 135 13.69 1.17 -1.43
C ALA A 135 13.90 0.11 -0.34
N THR A 136 14.09 -1.16 -0.71
CA THR A 136 14.43 -2.23 0.23
C THR A 136 15.69 -1.89 1.02
N LEU A 137 16.76 -1.47 0.35
CA LEU A 137 18.01 -1.10 1.01
C LEU A 137 17.85 0.16 1.87
N GLN A 138 17.12 1.17 1.40
CA GLN A 138 16.83 2.39 2.18
C GLN A 138 16.01 2.10 3.44
N ALA A 139 15.10 1.13 3.40
CA ALA A 139 14.32 0.68 4.55
C ALA A 139 15.11 -0.20 5.53
N GLY A 140 16.40 -0.47 5.26
CA GLY A 140 17.26 -1.33 6.07
C GLY A 140 16.92 -2.81 5.95
N LEU A 141 16.31 -3.23 4.83
CA LEU A 141 15.93 -4.61 4.54
C LEU A 141 16.98 -5.29 3.64
N SER A 142 17.02 -6.63 3.69
CA SER A 142 17.84 -7.47 2.82
C SER A 142 17.23 -7.53 1.41
N TRP A 143 18.00 -7.13 0.40
CA TRP A 143 17.56 -7.30 -1.00
C TRP A 143 17.50 -8.78 -1.38
N GLU A 144 18.44 -9.59 -0.88
CA GLU A 144 18.49 -11.02 -1.16
C GLU A 144 17.19 -11.71 -0.69
N SER A 145 16.74 -11.40 0.53
CA SER A 145 15.50 -11.96 1.11
C SER A 145 14.24 -11.40 0.44
N MET A 146 14.23 -10.11 0.11
CA MET A 146 13.15 -9.50 -0.68
C MET A 146 13.04 -10.17 -2.05
N TRP A 147 14.16 -10.34 -2.75
CA TRP A 147 14.20 -10.95 -4.07
C TRP A 147 13.74 -12.41 -4.05
N GLU A 148 14.15 -13.20 -3.06
CA GLU A 148 13.65 -14.57 -2.90
C GLU A 148 12.12 -14.59 -2.75
N THR A 149 11.56 -13.66 -1.97
CA THR A 149 10.11 -13.54 -1.77
C THR A 149 9.39 -13.15 -3.06
N LEU A 150 9.88 -12.13 -3.77
CA LEU A 150 9.25 -11.61 -4.99
C LEU A 150 9.38 -12.57 -6.18
N SER A 151 10.53 -13.22 -6.34
CA SER A 151 10.75 -14.21 -7.43
C SER A 151 9.85 -15.44 -7.29
N ARG A 152 9.47 -15.79 -6.06
CA ARG A 152 8.47 -16.83 -5.76
C ARG A 152 7.03 -16.32 -5.74
N SER A 153 6.82 -15.02 -5.97
CA SER A 153 5.50 -14.38 -5.88
C SER A 153 4.78 -14.67 -4.56
N SER A 154 5.52 -14.73 -3.45
CA SER A 154 5.02 -15.28 -2.18
C SER A 154 3.87 -14.49 -1.57
N PHE A 155 3.72 -13.21 -1.92
CA PHE A 155 2.62 -12.37 -1.45
C PHE A 155 1.57 -12.08 -2.54
N ARG A 156 1.73 -12.56 -3.77
CA ARG A 156 0.84 -12.19 -4.88
C ARG A 156 -0.61 -12.55 -4.64
N ASN A 157 -0.87 -13.81 -4.26
CA ASN A 157 -2.23 -14.26 -3.97
C ASN A 157 -2.82 -13.46 -2.81
N TRP A 158 -2.03 -13.22 -1.75
CA TRP A 158 -2.47 -12.40 -0.63
C TRP A 158 -2.85 -10.97 -1.07
N VAL A 159 -2.05 -10.32 -1.93
CA VAL A 159 -2.36 -8.97 -2.46
C VAL A 159 -3.69 -8.96 -3.22
N LEU A 160 -3.90 -9.94 -4.10
CA LEU A 160 -5.12 -10.06 -4.90
C LEU A 160 -6.34 -10.35 -4.00
N GLU A 161 -6.19 -11.27 -3.05
CA GLU A 161 -7.23 -11.60 -2.08
C GLU A 161 -7.60 -10.39 -1.22
N GLN A 162 -6.62 -9.61 -0.72
CA GLN A 162 -6.91 -8.40 0.05
C GLN A 162 -7.70 -7.37 -0.75
N HIS A 163 -7.39 -7.20 -2.03
CA HIS A 163 -8.17 -6.35 -2.92
C HIS A 163 -9.61 -6.87 -3.11
N GLU A 164 -9.80 -8.17 -3.35
CA GLU A 164 -11.12 -8.79 -3.45
C GLU A 164 -11.92 -8.66 -2.14
N GLN A 165 -11.28 -8.91 -1.00
CA GLN A 165 -11.91 -8.74 0.32
C GLN A 165 -12.34 -7.30 0.56
N ALA A 166 -11.57 -6.29 0.13
CA ALA A 166 -11.97 -4.90 0.22
C ALA A 166 -13.26 -4.62 -0.56
N ILE A 167 -13.36 -5.14 -1.79
CA ILE A 167 -14.57 -5.01 -2.62
C ILE A 167 -15.76 -5.69 -1.94
N ILE A 168 -15.59 -6.90 -1.41
CA ILE A 168 -16.63 -7.65 -0.69
C ILE A 168 -17.10 -6.89 0.56
N GLN A 169 -16.18 -6.24 1.27
CA GLN A 169 -16.48 -5.40 2.44
C GLN A 169 -17.14 -4.06 2.07
N GLY A 170 -17.30 -3.76 0.78
CA GLY A 170 -17.99 -2.55 0.30
C GLY A 170 -17.10 -1.33 0.14
N VAL A 171 -15.77 -1.51 0.07
CA VAL A 171 -14.85 -0.44 -0.32
C VAL A 171 -15.11 -0.07 -1.78
N LYS A 172 -15.47 1.19 -2.00
CA LYS A 172 -15.74 1.81 -3.31
C LYS A 172 -14.78 2.93 -3.61
N THR A 173 -14.24 3.57 -2.57
CA THR A 173 -13.30 4.70 -2.67
C THR A 173 -12.16 4.49 -1.68
N ILE A 174 -10.94 4.81 -2.10
CA ILE A 174 -9.75 4.75 -1.24
C ILE A 174 -9.18 6.16 -0.99
N PRO A 175 -8.52 6.42 0.16
CA PRO A 175 -8.28 5.47 1.24
C PRO A 175 -9.59 5.08 1.93
N ALA A 176 -9.65 3.86 2.45
CA ALA A 176 -10.78 3.38 3.24
C ALA A 176 -10.30 2.84 4.56
N TYR A 177 -11.08 3.04 5.62
CA TYR A 177 -10.73 2.71 7.00
C TYR A 177 -11.88 1.92 7.62
N LEU A 178 -11.63 0.67 8.00
CA LEU A 178 -12.53 -0.08 8.87
C LEU A 178 -12.10 0.15 10.31
N ILE A 179 -12.92 0.89 11.05
CA ILE A 179 -12.70 1.27 12.45
C ILE A 179 -13.86 0.73 13.27
N GLY A 180 -13.60 -0.28 14.09
CA GLY A 180 -14.68 -1.07 14.71
C GLY A 180 -15.54 -1.73 13.61
N SER A 181 -16.85 -1.46 13.62
CA SER A 181 -17.77 -1.91 12.58
C SER A 181 -18.03 -0.88 11.46
N ASN A 182 -17.40 0.29 11.54
CA ASN A 182 -17.71 1.41 10.66
C ASN A 182 -16.69 1.51 9.53
N LEU A 183 -17.18 1.52 8.29
CA LEU A 183 -16.36 1.71 7.09
C LEU A 183 -16.39 3.17 6.65
N TRP A 184 -15.26 3.86 6.83
CA TRP A 184 -15.03 5.23 6.38
C TRP A 184 -14.29 5.21 5.05
N GLN A 185 -14.65 6.05 4.10
CA GLN A 185 -14.08 6.03 2.75
C GLN A 185 -13.79 7.44 2.24
N GLY A 186 -12.69 7.58 1.50
CA GLY A 186 -12.22 8.84 0.94
C GLY A 186 -11.34 9.64 1.92
N THR A 187 -11.11 10.90 1.56
CA THR A 187 -10.26 11.81 2.33
C THR A 187 -10.94 12.16 3.66
N LEU A 188 -10.29 11.80 4.76
CA LEU A 188 -10.66 12.21 6.11
C LEU A 188 -9.70 13.28 6.61
N THR A 189 -10.18 14.21 7.42
CA THR A 189 -9.29 15.08 8.19
C THR A 189 -8.68 14.32 9.37
N ARG A 190 -7.60 14.86 9.95
CA ARG A 190 -7.06 14.34 11.21
C ARG A 190 -8.13 14.28 12.31
N PHE A 191 -8.98 15.30 12.39
CA PHE A 191 -10.03 15.37 13.39
C PHE A 191 -11.07 14.26 13.22
N ASP A 192 -11.51 14.01 11.97
CA ASP A 192 -12.49 12.95 11.68
C ASP A 192 -11.94 11.58 12.07
N LEU A 193 -10.69 11.30 11.69
CA LEU A 193 -10.04 10.03 11.96
C LEU A 193 -9.79 9.84 13.47
N GLU A 194 -9.31 10.87 14.18
CA GLU A 194 -9.16 10.82 15.64
C GLU A 194 -10.50 10.59 16.36
N SER A 195 -11.56 11.27 15.92
CA SER A 195 -12.90 11.12 16.51
C SER A 195 -13.43 9.71 16.29
N ALA A 196 -13.29 9.16 15.08
CA ALA A 196 -13.71 7.80 14.76
C ALA A 196 -12.97 6.75 15.60
N ILE A 197 -11.65 6.90 15.77
CA ILE A 197 -10.84 6.00 16.59
C ILE A 197 -11.26 6.07 18.06
N LYS A 198 -11.43 7.28 18.62
CA LYS A 198 -11.84 7.46 20.03
C LYS A 198 -13.23 6.91 20.33
N GLN A 199 -14.14 6.89 19.35
CA GLN A 199 -15.47 6.28 19.50
C GLN A 199 -15.44 4.76 19.48
N ALA A 200 -14.36 4.15 18.95
CA ALA A 200 -14.19 2.71 18.82
C ALA A 200 -13.27 2.09 19.90
N LEU A 201 -12.63 2.92 20.73
CA LEU A 201 -11.91 2.52 21.95
C LEU A 201 -12.90 2.36 23.11
#